data_AF-A0A3D5W8K1-F1
#
_entry.id   AF-A0A3D5W8K1-F1
#
_cell.length_a   1.000
_cell.length_b   1.000
_cell.length_c   1.000
_cell.angle_alpha   90.00
_cell.angle_beta   90.00
_cell.angle_gamma   90.00
#
_symmetry.space_group_name_H-M   'P 1'
#
loop_
_entity.id
_entity.type
_entity.pdbx_description
1 polymer ?
#
loop_
_entity_poly.entity_id
_entity_poly.type
_entity_poly.pdbx_seq_one_letter_code
_entity_poly.pdbx_strand_id
1 'polypeptide(L)'
;MGGCPEQIYHCHCELSDDWDCWVFTEPRILLSPEKVWEGADLQPKPSVVGTARSRLCELRDPGIFAEDGEVYILYSGAGEAAIGIARLDGM
;
A
#
# COMPACT_ATOMS: atom_id res chain seq x y z
N MET A 1 10.99 -8.08 9.52
CA MET A 1 9.79 -8.86 9.11
C MET A 1 8.66 -7.85 9.08
N GLY A 2 7.98 -7.69 7.93
CA GLY A 2 6.85 -6.76 7.79
C GLY A 2 5.50 -7.48 7.84
N GLY A 3 4.51 -6.96 7.10
CA GLY A 3 3.14 -7.47 7.09
C GLY A 3 3.01 -8.90 6.57
N CYS A 4 1.91 -9.59 6.89
CA CYS A 4 1.59 -10.92 6.39
C CYS A 4 0.07 -11.04 6.12
N PRO A 5 -0.41 -10.71 4.91
CA PRO A 5 0.34 -10.20 3.75
C PRO A 5 0.84 -8.76 3.94
N GLU A 6 1.74 -8.30 3.08
CA GLU A 6 2.04 -6.87 2.95
C GLU A 6 0.83 -6.17 2.32
N GLN A 7 0.38 -5.09 2.96
CA GLN A 7 -0.84 -4.34 2.61
C GLN A 7 -0.52 -2.84 2.59
N ILE A 8 -1.35 -2.06 1.91
CA ILE A 8 -1.22 -0.61 1.91
C ILE A 8 -2.12 -0.05 3.02
N TYR A 9 -1.54 0.76 3.89
CA TYR A 9 -2.23 1.41 5.01
C TYR A 9 -2.35 2.92 4.79
N HIS A 10 -3.31 3.52 5.48
CA HIS A 10 -3.55 4.95 5.52
C HIS A 10 -3.82 5.41 6.95
N CYS A 11 -3.25 6.55 7.35
CA CYS A 11 -3.60 7.28 8.56
C CYS A 11 -3.55 8.79 8.28
N HIS A 12 -4.18 9.57 9.15
CA HIS A 12 -4.00 11.01 9.16
C HIS A 12 -2.87 11.37 10.13
N CYS A 13 -2.15 12.44 9.81
CA CYS A 13 -1.13 13.01 10.67
C CYS A 13 -1.51 14.45 11.02
N GLU A 14 -1.61 14.74 12.32
CA GLU A 14 -1.65 16.11 12.81
C GLU A 14 -0.22 16.64 12.86
N LEU A 15 0.04 17.69 12.08
CA LEU A 15 1.36 18.27 11.92
C LEU A 15 1.64 19.33 13.00
N SER A 16 2.90 19.37 13.45
CA SER A 16 3.48 20.39 14.32
C SER A 16 4.74 20.95 13.66
N ASP A 17 5.18 22.13 14.12
CA ASP A 17 6.46 22.73 13.71
C ASP A 17 7.64 21.83 14.07
N ASP A 18 7.54 21.10 15.18
CA ASP A 18 8.49 20.04 15.56
C ASP A 18 7.98 18.69 15.04
N TRP A 19 8.76 18.05 14.16
CA TRP A 19 8.41 16.79 13.54
C TRP A 19 8.39 15.62 14.53
N ASP A 20 9.14 15.73 15.64
CA ASP A 20 9.08 14.76 16.75
C ASP A 20 7.73 14.83 17.50
N CYS A 21 6.95 15.89 17.29
CA CYS A 21 5.64 16.11 17.91
C CYS A 21 4.46 15.76 16.97
N TRP A 22 4.71 15.17 15.80
CA TRP A 22 3.65 14.75 14.90
C TRP A 22 2.82 13.61 15.51
N VAL A 23 1.49 13.72 15.42
CA VAL A 23 0.57 12.72 15.97
C VAL A 23 -0.17 12.03 14.84
N PHE A 24 -0.03 10.71 14.77
CA PHE A 24 -0.71 9.89 13.77
C PHE A 24 -1.97 9.26 14.36
N THR A 25 -3.06 9.22 13.59
CA THR A 25 -4.22 8.41 13.91
C THR A 25 -3.89 6.92 13.77
N GLU A 26 -4.74 6.06 14.33
CA GLU A 26 -4.63 4.61 14.11
C GLU A 26 -4.63 4.29 12.59
N PRO A 27 -3.64 3.53 12.09
CA PRO A 27 -3.60 3.15 10.69
C PRO A 27 -4.72 2.18 10.34
N ARG A 28 -5.38 2.45 9.21
CA ARG A 28 -6.37 1.54 8.61
C ARG A 28 -5.83 0.94 7.33
N ILE A 29 -6.23 -0.28 7.03
CA ILE A 29 -5.93 -0.91 5.74
C ILE A 29 -6.67 -0.12 4.66
N LEU A 30 -5.93 0.35 3.65
CA LEU A 30 -6.46 1.01 2.47
C LEU A 30 -6.67 0.01 1.33
N LEU A 31 -5.68 -0.85 1.07
CA LEU A 31 -5.76 -1.89 0.04
C LEU A 31 -5.14 -3.20 0.54
N SER A 32 -5.76 -4.31 0.13
CA SER A 32 -5.27 -5.69 0.34
C SER A 32 -5.19 -6.42 -0.99
N PRO A 33 -4.37 -7.47 -1.13
CA PRO A 33 -4.44 -8.34 -2.29
C PRO A 33 -5.83 -9.00 -2.38
N GLU A 34 -6.58 -8.75 -3.45
CA GLU A 34 -7.92 -9.31 -3.69
C GLU A 34 -7.98 -10.11 -4.99
N LYS A 35 -7.17 -9.74 -5.98
CA LYS A 35 -7.16 -10.30 -7.32
C LYS A 35 -5.97 -11.23 -7.52
N VAL A 36 -6.12 -12.18 -8.43
CA VAL A 36 -5.03 -13.10 -8.80
C VAL A 36 -3.78 -12.32 -9.24
N TRP A 37 -3.92 -11.28 -10.06
CA TRP A 37 -2.76 -10.50 -10.49
C TRP A 37 -2.08 -9.72 -9.35
N GLU A 38 -2.76 -9.52 -8.22
CA GLU A 38 -2.22 -8.94 -6.98
C GLU A 38 -1.55 -9.99 -6.07
N GLY A 39 -1.67 -11.28 -6.41
CA GLY A 39 -1.12 -12.39 -5.65
C GLY A 39 -2.08 -12.97 -4.62
N ALA A 40 -3.37 -12.65 -4.68
CA ALA A 40 -4.39 -13.17 -3.74
C ALA A 40 -4.58 -14.70 -3.81
N ASP A 41 -4.15 -15.34 -4.90
CA ASP A 41 -4.10 -16.80 -5.08
C ASP A 41 -2.91 -17.47 -4.35
N LEU A 42 -1.97 -16.68 -3.81
CA LEU A 42 -0.77 -17.19 -3.18
C LEU A 42 -0.89 -17.20 -1.66
N GLN A 43 -0.18 -18.12 -1.02
CA GLN A 43 -0.11 -18.15 0.45
C GLN A 43 0.57 -16.87 0.98
N PRO A 44 -0.06 -16.13 1.90
CA PRO A 44 0.55 -14.97 2.52
C PRO A 44 1.75 -15.39 3.36
N LYS A 45 2.82 -14.61 3.25
CA LYS A 45 4.06 -14.79 4.01
C LYS A 45 4.48 -13.44 4.58
N PRO A 46 5.22 -13.42 5.71
CA PRO A 46 5.79 -12.20 6.22
C PRO A 46 6.70 -11.56 5.18
N SER A 47 6.53 -10.26 4.95
CA SER A 47 7.33 -9.54 3.98
C SER A 47 8.80 -9.44 4.42
N VAL A 48 9.66 -9.53 3.41
CA VAL A 48 11.12 -9.43 3.54
C VAL A 48 11.59 -8.21 2.78
N VAL A 49 12.51 -7.47 3.41
CA VAL A 49 13.13 -6.27 2.82
C VAL A 49 13.90 -6.66 1.57
N GLY A 50 13.69 -5.90 0.49
CA GLY A 50 14.34 -6.10 -0.80
C GLY A 50 13.35 -6.47 -1.90
N THR A 51 13.88 -6.69 -3.10
CA THR A 51 13.12 -7.00 -4.32
C THR A 51 12.55 -8.42 -4.29
N ALA A 52 11.27 -8.56 -4.61
CA ALA A 52 10.62 -9.84 -4.87
C ALA A 52 11.20 -10.49 -6.13
N ARG A 53 11.56 -11.76 -6.01
CA ARG A 53 12.09 -12.57 -7.13
C ARG A 53 11.01 -13.40 -7.83
N SER A 54 9.79 -13.36 -7.31
CA SER A 54 8.63 -14.11 -7.77
C SER A 54 7.36 -13.38 -7.35
N ARG A 55 6.20 -13.84 -7.85
CA ARG A 55 4.90 -13.38 -7.33
C ARG A 55 4.78 -13.70 -5.83
N LEU A 56 4.24 -12.76 -5.07
CA LEU A 56 3.97 -12.86 -3.63
C LEU A 56 2.56 -12.35 -3.33
N CYS A 57 1.94 -12.72 -2.21
CA CYS A 57 0.67 -12.12 -1.78
C CYS A 57 0.98 -10.81 -1.04
N GLU A 58 1.36 -9.76 -1.77
CA GLU A 58 1.90 -8.51 -1.23
C GLU A 58 1.57 -7.33 -2.16
N LEU A 59 1.05 -6.23 -1.60
CA LEU A 59 0.95 -4.93 -2.25
C LEU A 59 2.06 -4.00 -1.74
N ARG A 60 2.73 -3.27 -2.62
CA ARG A 60 3.91 -2.45 -2.29
C ARG A 60 3.91 -1.09 -2.99
N ASP A 61 4.83 -0.22 -2.56
CA ASP A 61 5.19 1.03 -3.22
C ASP A 61 4.00 1.95 -3.60
N PRO A 62 3.13 2.33 -2.63
CA PRO A 62 2.03 3.23 -2.92
C PRO A 62 2.52 4.60 -3.37
N GLY A 63 1.96 5.11 -4.47
CA GLY A 63 2.22 6.45 -5.01
C GLY A 63 0.93 7.19 -5.32
N ILE A 64 0.78 8.41 -4.80
CA ILE A 64 -0.40 9.24 -5.07
C ILE A 64 -0.21 9.99 -6.40
N PHE A 65 -1.25 9.98 -7.23
CA PHE A 65 -1.34 10.72 -8.49
C PHE A 65 -2.65 11.51 -8.51
N ALA A 66 -2.60 12.81 -8.81
CA ALA A 66 -3.78 13.66 -8.88
C ALA A 66 -3.81 14.41 -10.21
N GLU A 67 -4.94 14.35 -10.91
CA GLU A 67 -5.18 14.97 -12.21
C GLU A 67 -6.66 15.35 -12.34
N ASP A 68 -6.95 16.54 -12.86
CA ASP A 68 -8.31 17.04 -13.12
C ASP A 68 -9.28 16.97 -11.92
N GLY A 69 -8.75 17.10 -10.70
CA GLY A 69 -9.54 17.05 -9.46
C GLY A 69 -9.81 15.64 -8.93
N GLU A 70 -9.36 14.61 -9.64
CA GLU A 70 -9.44 13.23 -9.19
C GLU A 70 -8.10 12.79 -8.57
N VAL A 71 -8.17 11.96 -7.52
CA VAL A 71 -6.99 11.43 -6.82
C VAL A 71 -6.95 9.92 -7.01
N TYR A 72 -5.77 9.41 -7.31
CA TYR A 72 -5.48 8.00 -7.54
C TYR A 72 -4.31 7.54 -6.69
N ILE A 73 -4.28 6.24 -6.42
CA ILE A 73 -3.13 5.54 -5.87
C ILE A 73 -2.63 4.51 -6.88
N LEU A 74 -1.36 4.60 -7.25
CA LEU A 74 -0.63 3.58 -7.96
C LEU A 74 0.08 2.68 -6.96
N TYR A 75 0.21 1.40 -7.27
CA TYR A 75 0.88 0.44 -6.41
C TYR A 75 1.45 -0.75 -7.17
N SER A 76 2.45 -1.39 -6.59
CA SER A 76 2.99 -2.68 -7.05
C SER A 76 2.12 -3.83 -6.51
N GLY A 77 1.75 -4.75 -7.40
CA GLY A 77 0.96 -5.94 -7.08
C GLY A 77 1.77 -7.23 -7.21
N ALA A 78 1.37 -8.24 -6.44
CA ALA A 78 2.01 -9.54 -6.37
C ALA A 78 3.51 -9.47 -6.05
N GLY A 79 3.93 -8.62 -5.10
CA GLY A 79 5.32 -8.15 -4.99
C GLY A 79 5.54 -6.99 -5.96
N GLU A 80 6.55 -7.07 -6.83
CA GLU A 80 6.76 -6.08 -7.91
C GLU A 80 6.46 -6.66 -9.31
N ALA A 81 5.51 -7.60 -9.41
CA ALA A 81 5.19 -8.32 -10.66
C ALA A 81 4.06 -7.68 -11.48
N ALA A 82 3.31 -6.72 -10.91
CA ALA A 82 2.23 -6.00 -11.56
C ALA A 82 2.16 -4.54 -11.07
N ILE A 83 1.47 -3.67 -11.81
CA ILE A 83 1.14 -2.30 -11.40
C ILE A 83 -0.38 -2.14 -11.41
N GLY A 84 -0.93 -1.67 -10.29
CA GLY A 84 -2.34 -1.31 -10.12
C GLY A 84 -2.52 0.19 -10.02
N ILE A 85 -3.72 0.65 -10.38
CA ILE A 85 -4.20 2.01 -10.10
C ILE A 85 -5.62 1.91 -9.55
N ALA A 86 -5.90 2.64 -8.47
CA ALA A 86 -7.22 2.76 -7.87
C ALA A 86 -7.54 4.23 -7.62
N ARG A 87 -8.79 4.64 -7.83
CA ARG A 87 -9.25 5.98 -7.46
C ARG A 87 -9.50 6.04 -5.95
N LEU A 88 -9.13 7.15 -5.32
CA LEU A 88 -9.41 7.44 -3.92
C LEU A 88 -10.62 8.38 -3.83
N ASP A 89 -11.73 7.86 -3.31
CA ASP A 89 -12.96 8.64 -3.08
C ASP A 89 -13.06 9.05 -1.61
N GLY A 90 -13.45 10.31 -1.35
CA GLY A 90 -13.77 10.78 0.01
C GLY A 90 -12.58 10.96 0.95
N MET A 91 -11.41 11.29 0.42
CA MET A 91 -10.34 11.93 1.20
C MET A 91 -10.72 13.36 1.59
#